data_AF-A0A211YYI2-F1
#
_entry.id   AF-A0A211YYI2-F1
#
_cell.length_a   1.000
_cell.length_b   1.000
_cell.length_c   1.000
_cell.angle_alpha   90.00
_cell.angle_beta   90.00
_cell.angle_gamma   90.00
#
_symmetry.space_group_name_H-M   'P 1'
#
loop_
_entity.id
_entity.type
_entity.pdbx_description
1 polymer ?
#
loop_
_entity_poly.entity_id
_entity_poly.type
_entity_poly.pdbx_seq_one_letter_code
_entity_poly.pdbx_strand_id
1 'polypeptide(L)'
;MIERKEQAGPGSWPGRIVQRLRARPDSEHEMRFNGTGFAIAILVYLLGRGGADPDAIAVLFVYMSLNVCVLAHIPRHPGVCRPRRTFSILNDFISLYWVMHLGDAATTILFPIYLWVVLGNGFRFGLRFLTLATAVALASFGTLVATTPFWRSERALSAGLVAGILLVAFSAVPLIRKLLRAKQQAEAADEVKSFLLASVGHDLRTPLTAILGNGSGLQDTALDPAQREMTRRVVVAGQQVKTLLDGMAGGLDAGTAGAGLVDQPAPLPLGRPAPRA
;
A
#
# COMPACT_ATOMS: atom_id res chain seq x y z
N MET A 1 -28.33 -13.12 -27.86
CA MET A 1 -26.88 -13.02 -28.12
C MET A 1 -26.33 -12.06 -27.07
N ILE A 2 -26.00 -12.59 -25.88
CA ILE A 2 -25.51 -11.81 -24.74
C ILE A 2 -24.10 -12.33 -24.48
N GLU A 3 -23.11 -11.48 -24.72
CA GLU A 3 -21.70 -11.79 -24.50
C GLU A 3 -21.44 -12.13 -23.03
N ARG A 4 -20.94 -13.34 -22.84
CA ARG A 4 -20.50 -13.87 -21.56
C ARG A 4 -19.19 -13.16 -21.20
N LYS A 5 -19.25 -12.18 -20.30
CA LYS A 5 -18.06 -11.62 -19.65
C LYS A 5 -17.29 -12.76 -19.00
N GLU A 6 -16.16 -13.10 -19.60
CA GLU A 6 -15.13 -13.96 -19.03
C GLU A 6 -14.59 -13.27 -17.77
N GLN A 7 -15.21 -13.55 -16.63
CA GLN A 7 -14.64 -13.25 -15.34
C GLN A 7 -13.44 -14.19 -15.16
N ALA A 8 -12.25 -13.63 -15.35
CA ALA A 8 -10.99 -14.32 -15.13
C ALA A 8 -10.99 -14.94 -13.71
N GLY A 9 -11.06 -16.27 -13.65
CA GLY A 9 -11.07 -17.01 -12.39
C GLY A 9 -9.80 -16.76 -11.57
N PRO A 10 -9.87 -16.94 -10.23
CA PRO A 10 -8.77 -16.65 -9.29
C PRO A 10 -7.49 -17.47 -9.52
N GLY A 11 -7.47 -18.43 -10.44
CA GLY A 11 -6.30 -19.23 -10.83
C GLY A 11 -5.53 -18.77 -12.08
N SER A 12 -6.06 -17.83 -12.86
CA SER A 12 -5.43 -17.37 -14.11
C SER A 12 -4.14 -16.58 -13.83
N TRP A 13 -3.12 -16.73 -14.69
CA TRP A 13 -1.85 -15.99 -14.59
C TRP A 13 -2.05 -14.45 -14.47
N PRO A 14 -3.01 -13.82 -15.20
CA PRO A 14 -3.35 -12.40 -15.00
C PRO A 14 -3.98 -12.12 -13.63
N GLY A 15 -4.88 -12.99 -13.15
CA GLY A 15 -5.54 -12.85 -11.84
C GLY A 15 -4.55 -12.87 -10.68
N ARG A 16 -3.54 -13.75 -10.75
CA ARG A 16 -2.45 -13.81 -9.75
C ARG A 16 -1.58 -12.55 -9.74
N ILE A 17 -1.34 -11.93 -10.90
CA ILE A 17 -0.58 -10.67 -10.97
C ILE A 17 -1.38 -9.52 -10.37
N VAL A 18 -2.67 -9.40 -10.71
CA VAL A 18 -3.55 -8.35 -10.16
C VAL A 18 -3.69 -8.47 -8.64
N GLN A 19 -3.88 -9.68 -8.12
CA GLN A 19 -3.97 -9.93 -6.68
C GLN A 19 -2.64 -9.63 -5.97
N ARG A 20 -1.50 -9.99 -6.58
CA ARG A 20 -0.16 -9.65 -6.07
C ARG A 20 0.17 -8.16 -6.13
N LEU A 21 -0.46 -7.38 -7.02
CA LEU A 21 -0.29 -5.93 -7.07
C LEU A 21 -1.19 -5.23 -6.03
N ARG A 22 -2.44 -5.69 -5.88
CA ARG A 22 -3.39 -5.16 -4.88
C ARG A 22 -3.00 -5.44 -3.43
N ALA A 23 -2.37 -6.58 -3.16
CA ALA A 23 -1.94 -6.96 -1.83
C ALA A 23 -0.61 -6.31 -1.38
N ARG A 24 -0.05 -5.37 -2.16
CA ARG A 24 1.24 -4.76 -1.82
C ARG A 24 1.12 -3.59 -0.86
N PRO A 25 2.12 -3.45 0.04
CA PRO A 25 2.25 -2.27 0.87
C PRO A 25 2.78 -1.04 0.11
N ASP A 26 3.18 -1.17 -1.17
CA ASP A 26 3.74 -0.06 -1.97
C ASP A 26 2.98 0.26 -3.28
N SER A 27 2.63 1.53 -3.43
CA SER A 27 1.91 2.09 -4.60
C SER A 27 2.82 2.40 -5.80
N GLU A 28 3.93 1.66 -5.99
CA GLU A 28 4.89 1.94 -7.07
C GLU A 28 4.28 1.70 -8.45
N HIS A 29 3.51 0.62 -8.59
CA HIS A 29 2.82 0.27 -9.83
C HIS A 29 1.72 1.28 -10.19
N GLU A 30 0.96 1.77 -9.19
CA GLU A 30 -0.05 2.82 -9.39
C GLU A 30 0.59 4.12 -9.90
N MET A 31 1.75 4.49 -9.35
CA MET A 31 2.47 5.68 -9.80
C MET A 31 2.94 5.54 -11.26
N ARG A 32 3.45 4.37 -11.65
CA ARG A 32 3.85 4.12 -13.05
C ARG A 32 2.64 4.10 -13.99
N PHE A 33 1.51 3.53 -13.56
CA PHE A 33 0.28 3.55 -14.33
C PHE A 33 -0.22 4.98 -14.59
N ASN A 34 -0.28 5.81 -13.55
CA ASN A 34 -0.65 7.22 -13.69
C ASN A 34 0.35 7.99 -14.57
N GLY A 35 1.65 7.70 -14.45
CA GLY A 35 2.69 8.27 -15.32
C GLY A 35 2.45 7.98 -16.80
N THR A 36 2.11 6.74 -17.15
CA THR A 36 1.72 6.37 -18.52
C THR A 36 0.46 7.10 -18.97
N GLY A 37 -0.53 7.26 -18.10
CA GLY A 37 -1.73 8.07 -18.38
C GLY A 37 -1.40 9.52 -18.72
N PHE A 38 -0.51 10.16 -17.94
CA PHE A 38 -0.05 11.52 -18.26
C PHE A 38 0.70 11.58 -19.59
N ALA A 39 1.58 10.61 -19.88
CA ALA A 39 2.30 10.59 -21.15
C ALA A 39 1.36 10.49 -22.37
N ILE A 40 0.29 9.68 -22.26
CA ILE A 40 -0.74 9.60 -23.30
C ILE A 40 -1.48 10.93 -23.43
N ALA A 41 -1.85 11.58 -22.32
CA ALA A 41 -2.51 12.89 -22.36
C ALA A 41 -1.61 13.96 -23.00
N ILE A 42 -0.31 13.96 -22.68
CA ILE A 42 0.67 14.86 -23.31
C ILE A 42 0.77 14.58 -24.81
N LEU A 43 0.84 13.30 -25.21
CA LEU A 43 0.92 12.92 -26.62
C LEU A 43 -0.31 13.41 -27.40
N VAL A 44 -1.51 13.19 -26.87
CA VAL A 44 -2.76 13.67 -27.47
C VAL A 44 -2.78 15.20 -27.56
N TYR A 45 -2.32 15.89 -26.51
CA TYR A 45 -2.21 17.35 -26.50
C TYR A 45 -1.25 17.86 -27.59
N LEU A 46 -0.07 17.27 -27.72
CA LEU A 46 0.92 17.65 -28.73
C LEU A 46 0.40 17.40 -30.15
N LEU A 47 -0.19 16.23 -30.41
CA LEU A 47 -0.75 15.90 -31.72
C LEU A 47 -1.94 16.81 -32.08
N GLY A 48 -2.82 17.10 -31.12
CA GLY A 48 -4.00 17.94 -31.33
C GLY A 48 -3.68 19.41 -31.64
N ARG A 49 -2.52 19.91 -31.23
CA ARG A 49 -2.06 21.27 -31.56
C ARG A 49 -1.67 21.42 -33.03
N GLY A 50 -1.24 20.33 -33.68
CA GLY A 50 -0.58 20.37 -34.98
C GLY A 50 0.84 20.95 -34.87
N GLY A 51 1.80 20.38 -35.61
CA GLY A 51 3.19 20.83 -35.58
C GLY A 51 3.96 20.42 -34.31
N ALA A 52 3.62 19.28 -33.71
CA ALA A 52 4.45 18.68 -32.67
C ALA A 52 5.81 18.28 -33.25
N ASP A 53 6.88 18.63 -32.55
CA ASP A 53 8.22 18.19 -32.89
C ASP A 53 8.29 16.65 -32.85
N PRO A 54 8.72 15.97 -33.94
CA PRO A 54 8.91 14.52 -33.97
C PRO A 54 9.78 14.02 -32.81
N ASP A 55 10.77 14.80 -32.38
CA ASP A 55 11.67 14.42 -31.29
C ASP A 55 10.94 14.42 -29.93
N ALA A 56 9.99 15.34 -29.73
CA ALA A 56 9.16 15.37 -28.51
C ALA A 56 8.25 14.15 -28.43
N ILE A 57 7.72 13.70 -29.58
CA ILE A 57 6.94 12.46 -29.67
C ILE A 57 7.81 11.24 -29.37
N ALA A 58 9.01 11.17 -29.94
CA ALA A 58 9.96 10.08 -29.70
C ALA A 58 10.32 9.96 -28.20
N VAL A 59 10.54 11.09 -27.52
CA VAL A 59 10.80 11.13 -26.07
C VAL A 59 9.65 10.51 -25.27
N LEU A 60 8.39 10.77 -25.64
CA LEU A 60 7.23 10.18 -24.96
C LEU A 60 7.15 8.67 -25.19
N PHE A 61 7.45 8.17 -26.39
CA PHE A 61 7.52 6.73 -26.64
C PHE A 61 8.63 6.06 -25.85
N VAL A 62 9.81 6.69 -25.75
CA VAL A 62 10.91 6.20 -24.92
C VAL A 62 10.48 6.16 -23.45
N TYR A 63 9.85 7.24 -22.94
CA TYR A 63 9.33 7.29 -21.58
C TYR A 63 8.33 6.16 -21.29
N MET A 64 7.35 5.96 -22.18
CA MET A 64 6.34 4.91 -22.05
C MET A 64 6.97 3.51 -22.09
N SER A 65 7.96 3.30 -22.97
CA SER A 65 8.70 2.04 -23.06
C SER A 65 9.45 1.73 -21.77
N LEU A 66 10.14 2.72 -21.21
CA LEU A 66 10.84 2.60 -19.92
C LEU A 66 9.87 2.33 -18.77
N ASN A 67 8.69 2.98 -18.75
CA ASN A 67 7.65 2.68 -17.77
C ASN A 67 7.14 1.23 -17.87
N VAL A 68 6.96 0.71 -19.08
CA VAL A 68 6.59 -0.70 -19.29
C VAL A 68 7.70 -1.64 -18.81
N CYS A 69 8.97 -1.33 -19.07
CA CYS A 69 10.09 -2.10 -18.53
C CYS A 69 10.08 -2.14 -16.99
N VAL A 70 9.86 -0.99 -16.34
CA VAL A 70 9.75 -0.92 -14.87
C VAL A 70 8.55 -1.72 -14.36
N LEU A 71 7.37 -1.57 -14.99
CA LEU A 71 6.17 -2.35 -14.65
C LEU A 71 6.39 -3.85 -14.80
N ALA A 72 7.07 -4.28 -15.87
CA ALA A 72 7.41 -5.67 -16.11
C ALA A 72 8.46 -6.21 -15.11
N HIS A 73 9.31 -5.34 -14.56
CA HIS A 73 10.30 -5.69 -13.55
C HIS A 73 9.68 -5.86 -12.14
N ILE A 74 8.56 -5.19 -11.83
CA ILE A 74 7.90 -5.26 -10.51
C ILE A 74 7.45 -6.68 -10.11
N PRO A 75 6.82 -7.49 -10.99
CA PRO A 75 6.47 -8.88 -10.67
C PRO A 75 7.68 -9.80 -10.48
N ARG A 76 8.81 -9.51 -11.16
CA ARG A 76 10.03 -10.33 -11.09
C ARG A 76 10.83 -10.09 -9.81
N HIS A 77 10.85 -8.84 -9.35
CA HIS A 77 11.49 -8.45 -8.09
C HIS A 77 10.49 -7.74 -7.18
N PRO A 78 9.72 -8.53 -6.39
CA PRO A 78 8.62 -7.98 -5.59
C PRO A 78 9.04 -7.20 -4.34
N GLY A 79 10.33 -7.17 -4.01
CA GLY A 79 10.84 -6.36 -2.91
C GLY A 79 10.79 -4.85 -3.17
N VAL A 80 11.02 -4.09 -2.10
CA VAL A 80 11.25 -2.64 -2.15
C VAL A 80 12.62 -2.37 -2.78
N CYS A 81 12.62 -1.98 -4.05
CA CYS A 81 13.85 -1.70 -4.80
C CYS A 81 14.12 -0.19 -4.86
N ARG A 82 15.00 0.31 -3.98
CA ARG A 82 15.39 1.73 -4.00
C ARG A 82 15.96 2.20 -5.36
N PRO A 83 16.83 1.44 -6.05
CA PRO A 83 17.37 1.85 -7.35
C PRO A 83 16.30 2.02 -8.43
N ARG A 84 15.29 1.13 -8.45
CA ARG A 84 14.16 1.19 -9.39
C ARG A 84 13.36 2.48 -9.22
N ARG A 85 13.15 2.90 -7.97
CA ARG A 85 12.46 4.16 -7.64
C ARG A 85 13.27 5.39 -8.04
N THR A 86 14.57 5.41 -7.75
CA THR A 86 15.46 6.50 -8.19
C THR A 86 15.50 6.61 -9.72
N PHE A 87 15.64 5.47 -10.42
CA PHE A 87 15.58 5.43 -11.88
C PHE A 87 14.26 6.02 -12.41
N SER A 88 13.15 5.63 -11.80
CA SER A 88 11.83 6.12 -12.17
C SER A 88 11.68 7.63 -12.00
N ILE A 89 12.18 8.19 -10.89
CA ILE A 89 12.20 9.64 -10.64
C ILE A 89 13.03 10.36 -11.72
N LEU A 90 14.23 9.85 -12.02
CA LEU A 90 15.08 10.44 -13.04
C LEU A 90 14.40 10.40 -14.41
N ASN A 91 13.81 9.27 -14.79
CA ASN A 91 13.06 9.12 -16.04
C ASN A 91 11.91 10.13 -16.14
N ASP A 92 11.12 10.30 -15.07
CA ASP A 92 10.01 11.26 -15.05
C ASP A 92 10.49 12.70 -15.34
N PHE A 93 11.57 13.16 -14.70
CA PHE A 93 12.09 14.52 -14.89
C PHE A 93 12.90 14.72 -16.16
N ILE A 94 13.64 13.70 -16.63
CA ILE A 94 14.37 13.77 -17.90
C ILE A 94 13.39 13.89 -19.06
N SER A 95 12.31 13.09 -19.06
CA SER A 95 11.30 13.16 -20.11
C SER A 95 10.53 14.48 -20.08
N LEU A 96 10.17 14.99 -18.90
CA LEU A 96 9.56 16.31 -18.76
C LEU A 96 10.50 17.43 -19.24
N TYR A 97 11.78 17.37 -18.89
CA TYR A 97 12.79 18.31 -19.41
C TYR A 97 12.80 18.33 -20.94
N TRP A 98 12.95 17.17 -21.58
CA TRP A 98 13.06 17.09 -23.04
C TRP A 98 11.80 17.57 -23.76
N VAL A 99 10.61 17.15 -23.30
CA VAL A 99 9.34 17.59 -23.90
C VAL A 99 9.17 19.12 -23.76
N MET A 100 9.54 19.70 -22.61
CA MET A 100 9.46 21.15 -22.40
C MET A 100 10.60 21.94 -23.04
N HIS A 101 11.73 21.29 -23.35
CA HIS A 101 12.84 21.93 -24.04
C HIS A 101 12.51 22.13 -25.53
N LEU A 102 11.90 21.10 -26.13
CA LEU A 102 11.51 21.09 -27.54
C LEU A 102 10.21 21.87 -27.81
N GLY A 103 9.33 21.98 -26.82
CA GLY A 103 8.12 22.78 -26.95
C GLY A 103 8.24 24.13 -26.25
N ASP A 104 7.91 25.20 -26.96
CA ASP A 104 7.96 26.59 -26.48
C ASP A 104 6.93 26.88 -25.34
N ALA A 105 6.35 28.08 -25.32
CA ALA A 105 5.38 28.52 -24.32
C ALA A 105 4.22 27.53 -24.07
N ALA A 106 3.83 26.74 -25.08
CA ALA A 106 2.77 25.75 -24.99
C ALA A 106 3.03 24.67 -23.92
N THR A 107 4.29 24.34 -23.64
CA THR A 107 4.64 23.27 -22.67
C THR A 107 4.57 23.72 -21.22
N THR A 108 4.32 25.01 -20.96
CA THR A 108 4.07 25.56 -19.61
C THR A 108 2.93 24.81 -18.90
N ILE A 109 1.93 24.35 -19.65
CA ILE A 109 0.80 23.57 -19.10
C ILE A 109 1.22 22.25 -18.46
N LEU A 110 2.43 21.76 -18.74
CA LEU A 110 2.98 20.52 -18.18
C LEU A 110 3.59 20.71 -16.79
N PHE A 111 3.82 21.94 -16.35
CA PHE A 111 4.46 22.23 -15.06
C PHE A 111 3.74 21.58 -13.85
N PRO A 112 2.40 21.52 -13.75
CA PRO A 112 1.74 20.80 -12.64
C PRO A 112 2.19 19.34 -12.48
N ILE A 113 2.69 18.70 -13.55
CA ILE A 113 3.23 17.34 -13.50
C ILE A 113 4.54 17.29 -12.67
N TYR A 114 5.37 18.34 -12.69
CA TYR A 114 6.52 18.44 -11.78
C TYR A 114 6.08 18.33 -10.31
N LEU A 115 5.07 19.11 -9.92
CA LEU A 115 4.55 19.11 -8.56
C LEU A 115 3.94 17.75 -8.19
N TRP A 116 3.19 17.16 -9.12
CA TRP A 116 2.62 15.83 -8.94
C TRP A 116 3.69 14.77 -8.71
N VAL A 117 4.79 14.77 -9.48
CA VAL A 117 5.88 13.81 -9.32
C VAL A 117 6.59 14.01 -7.98
N VAL A 118 6.89 15.25 -7.59
CA VAL A 118 7.52 15.56 -6.29
C VAL A 118 6.64 15.08 -5.12
N LEU A 119 5.38 15.50 -5.08
CA LEU A 119 4.43 15.14 -4.03
C LEU A 119 4.13 13.64 -4.02
N GLY A 120 3.94 13.06 -5.20
CA GLY A 120 3.64 11.65 -5.38
C GLY A 120 4.72 10.75 -4.80
N ASN A 121 6.00 11.12 -4.97
CA ASN A 121 7.12 10.42 -4.36
C ASN A 121 7.18 10.63 -2.83
N GLY A 122 6.92 11.85 -2.36
CA GLY A 122 6.94 12.17 -0.94
C GLY A 122 5.87 11.44 -0.13
N PHE A 123 4.62 11.48 -0.57
CA PHE A 123 3.52 10.82 0.13
C PHE A 123 3.61 9.29 0.09
N ARG A 124 4.05 8.71 -1.03
CA ARG A 124 4.11 7.25 -1.20
C ARG A 124 5.34 6.61 -0.58
N PHE A 125 6.50 7.26 -0.69
CA PHE A 125 7.78 6.66 -0.32
C PHE A 125 8.50 7.38 0.81
N GLY A 126 7.93 8.49 1.29
CA GLY A 126 8.39 9.22 2.46
C GLY A 126 9.41 10.31 2.14
N LEU A 127 9.95 10.89 3.22
CA LEU A 127 10.67 12.15 3.15
C LEU A 127 11.97 12.10 2.32
N ARG A 128 12.67 10.96 2.31
CA ARG A 128 13.92 10.81 1.53
C ARG A 128 13.67 10.91 0.02
N PHE A 129 12.55 10.37 -0.46
CA PHE A 129 12.18 10.44 -1.87
C PHE A 129 11.54 11.78 -2.22
N LEU A 130 10.87 12.46 -1.27
CA LEU A 130 10.46 13.85 -1.46
C LEU A 130 11.68 14.74 -1.73
N THR A 131 12.71 14.67 -0.88
CA THR A 131 13.90 15.51 -1.02
C THR A 131 14.67 15.17 -2.29
N LEU A 132 14.81 13.89 -2.62
CA LEU A 132 15.44 13.46 -3.87
C LEU A 132 14.67 13.97 -5.10
N ALA A 133 13.35 13.75 -5.16
CA ALA A 133 12.53 14.21 -6.27
C ALA A 133 12.54 15.74 -6.39
N THR A 134 12.54 16.47 -5.27
CA THR A 134 12.66 17.94 -5.26
C THR A 134 14.01 18.38 -5.82
N ALA A 135 15.10 17.75 -5.42
CA ALA A 135 16.44 18.07 -5.92
C ALA A 135 16.55 17.83 -7.43
N VAL A 136 16.04 16.68 -7.91
CA VAL A 136 16.04 16.36 -9.34
C VAL A 136 15.13 17.32 -10.13
N ALA A 137 13.95 17.66 -9.58
CA ALA A 137 13.04 18.63 -10.19
C ALA A 137 13.68 20.02 -10.35
N LEU A 138 14.37 20.49 -9.31
CA LEU A 138 15.08 21.78 -9.34
C LEU A 138 16.23 21.75 -10.33
N ALA A 139 16.97 20.65 -10.39
CA ALA A 139 18.05 20.48 -11.35
C ALA A 139 17.50 20.47 -12.79
N SER A 140 16.49 19.65 -13.09
CA SER A 140 15.94 19.54 -14.44
C SER A 140 15.28 20.83 -14.90
N PHE A 141 14.50 21.49 -14.04
CA PHE A 141 13.86 22.76 -14.37
C PHE A 141 14.88 23.91 -14.44
N GLY A 142 15.88 23.93 -13.55
CA GLY A 142 16.99 24.88 -13.63
C GLY A 142 17.80 24.74 -14.93
N THR A 143 18.06 23.50 -15.36
CA THR A 143 18.66 23.24 -16.68
C THR A 143 17.74 23.72 -17.80
N LEU A 144 16.44 23.43 -17.75
CA LEU A 144 15.46 23.92 -18.75
C LEU A 144 15.51 25.45 -18.91
N VAL A 145 15.53 26.18 -17.79
CA VAL A 145 15.65 27.65 -17.79
C VAL A 145 16.97 28.12 -18.39
N ALA A 146 18.05 27.38 -18.14
CA ALA A 146 19.36 27.70 -18.69
C ALA A 146 19.46 27.39 -20.20
N THR A 147 18.81 26.35 -20.70
CA THR A 147 18.99 25.87 -22.09
C THR A 147 17.95 26.41 -23.08
N THR A 148 16.76 26.82 -22.62
CA THR A 148 15.66 27.21 -23.51
C THR A 148 15.45 28.73 -23.52
N PRO A 149 15.43 29.39 -24.70
CA PRO A 149 15.29 30.85 -24.80
C PRO A 149 14.05 31.43 -24.11
N PHE A 150 12.90 30.79 -24.29
CA PHE A 150 11.62 31.20 -23.69
C PHE A 150 11.69 31.27 -22.14
N TRP A 151 12.18 30.20 -21.51
CA TRP A 151 12.28 30.15 -20.04
C TRP A 151 13.33 31.12 -19.48
N ARG A 152 14.34 31.47 -20.29
CA ARG A 152 15.36 32.46 -19.94
C ARG A 152 14.84 33.90 -20.04
N SER A 153 13.97 34.21 -21.01
CA SER A 153 13.33 35.52 -21.11
C SER A 153 12.33 35.74 -19.99
N GLU A 154 11.54 34.71 -19.66
CA GLU A 154 10.44 34.79 -18.69
C GLU A 154 10.90 34.58 -17.25
N ARG A 155 11.88 35.37 -16.79
CA ARG A 155 12.55 35.17 -15.48
C ARG A 155 11.58 35.17 -14.30
N ALA A 156 10.57 36.03 -14.31
CA ALA A 156 9.58 36.11 -13.25
C ALA A 156 8.74 34.83 -13.16
N LEU A 157 8.31 34.28 -14.29
CA LEU A 157 7.60 33.00 -14.37
C LEU A 157 8.51 31.86 -13.89
N SER A 158 9.71 31.74 -14.43
CA SER A 158 10.68 30.71 -14.05
C SER A 158 11.00 30.73 -12.56
N ALA A 159 11.25 31.92 -11.99
CA ALA A 159 11.49 32.07 -10.55
C ALA A 159 10.25 31.70 -9.71
N GLY A 160 9.06 32.11 -10.14
CA GLY A 160 7.80 31.76 -9.49
C GLY A 160 7.54 30.26 -9.48
N LEU A 161 7.84 29.55 -10.57
CA LEU A 161 7.69 28.11 -10.68
C LEU A 161 8.71 27.34 -9.83
N VAL A 162 9.98 27.78 -9.80
CA VAL A 162 11.00 27.25 -8.87
C VAL A 162 10.55 27.44 -7.43
N ALA A 163 10.08 28.64 -7.09
CA ALA A 163 9.53 28.93 -5.77
C ALA A 163 8.30 28.05 -5.48
N GLY A 164 7.46 27.77 -6.48
CA GLY A 164 6.34 26.85 -6.38
C GLY A 164 6.77 25.42 -6.04
N ILE A 165 7.80 24.88 -6.70
CA ILE A 165 8.37 23.56 -6.37
C ILE A 165 8.83 23.54 -4.91
N LEU A 166 9.59 24.55 -4.49
CA LEU A 166 10.12 24.65 -3.12
C LEU A 166 9.02 24.81 -2.08
N LEU A 167 8.05 25.69 -2.33
CA LEU A 167 6.93 25.97 -1.43
C LEU A 167 6.10 24.72 -1.19
N VAL A 168 5.75 24.00 -2.28
CA VAL A 168 4.98 22.76 -2.21
C VAL A 168 5.77 21.66 -1.51
N ALA A 169 7.04 21.47 -1.86
CA ALA A 169 7.90 20.47 -1.23
C ALA A 169 8.06 20.74 0.28
N PHE A 170 8.32 21.99 0.67
CA PHE A 170 8.47 22.39 2.06
C PHE A 170 7.19 22.17 2.86
N SER A 171 6.05 22.58 2.28
CA SER A 171 4.73 22.40 2.90
C SER A 171 4.35 20.93 3.10
N ALA A 172 4.83 20.04 2.21
CA ALA A 172 4.57 18.60 2.31
C ALA A 172 5.35 17.92 3.44
N VAL A 173 6.52 18.44 3.85
CA VAL A 173 7.37 17.84 4.89
C VAL A 173 6.64 17.60 6.22
N PRO A 174 6.01 18.61 6.88
CA PRO A 174 5.31 18.37 8.14
C PRO A 174 4.11 17.45 7.96
N LEU A 175 3.44 17.51 6.81
CA LEU A 175 2.27 16.69 6.51
C LEU A 175 2.64 15.21 6.43
N ILE A 176 3.70 14.88 5.68
CA ILE A 176 4.23 13.52 5.57
C ILE A 176 4.73 13.03 6.94
N ARG A 177 5.39 13.88 7.73
CA ARG A 177 5.84 13.52 9.09
C ARG A 177 4.68 13.20 10.02
N LYS A 178 3.61 14.00 9.99
CA LYS A 178 2.40 13.76 10.80
C LYS A 178 1.72 12.45 10.39
N LEU A 179 1.58 12.20 9.08
CA LEU A 179 1.01 10.96 8.56
C LEU A 179 1.82 9.74 9.00
N LEU A 180 3.15 9.81 8.89
CA LEU A 180 4.02 8.70 9.29
C LEU A 180 3.95 8.44 10.80
N ARG A 181 3.92 9.49 11.63
CA ARG A 181 3.77 9.36 13.09
C ARG A 181 2.42 8.78 13.48
N ALA A 182 1.34 9.26 12.88
CA ALA A 182 -0.01 8.74 13.13
C ALA A 182 -0.11 7.26 12.75
N LYS A 183 0.48 6.88 11.61
CA LYS A 183 0.58 5.47 11.19
C LYS A 183 1.34 4.62 12.21
N GLN A 184 2.51 5.07 12.65
CA GLN A 184 3.32 4.37 13.65
C GLN A 184 2.59 4.22 14.99
N GLN A 185 1.84 5.24 15.43
CA GLN A 185 1.04 5.17 16.65
C GLN A 185 -0.11 4.17 16.53
N ALA A 186 -0.78 4.12 15.37
CA ALA A 186 -1.83 3.14 15.10
C ALA A 186 -1.27 1.71 15.08
N GLU A 187 -0.16 1.48 14.39
CA GLU A 187 0.52 0.17 14.33
C GLU A 187 0.97 -0.29 15.73
N ALA A 188 1.56 0.60 16.53
CA ALA A 188 1.96 0.28 17.90
C ALA A 188 0.77 -0.03 18.82
N ALA A 189 -0.34 0.69 18.66
CA ALA A 189 -1.57 0.42 19.42
C ALA A 189 -2.18 -0.94 19.06
N ASP A 190 -2.20 -1.28 17.77
CA ASP A 190 -2.68 -2.59 17.29
C ASP A 190 -1.79 -3.74 17.76
N GLU A 191 -0.47 -3.55 17.81
CA GLU A 191 0.47 -4.55 18.33
C GLU A 191 0.25 -4.81 19.82
N VAL A 192 0.13 -3.75 20.64
CA VAL A 192 -0.16 -3.87 22.07
C VAL A 192 -1.52 -4.53 22.30
N LYS A 193 -2.54 -4.15 21.53
CA LYS A 193 -3.87 -4.76 21.61
C LYS A 193 -3.81 -6.26 21.30
N SER A 194 -3.11 -6.64 20.24
CA SER A 194 -2.94 -8.04 19.85
C SER A 194 -2.19 -8.84 20.91
N PHE A 195 -1.12 -8.25 21.47
CA PHE A 195 -0.36 -8.84 22.58
C PHE A 195 -1.22 -9.05 23.82
N LEU A 196 -1.97 -8.04 24.26
CA LEU A 196 -2.85 -8.14 25.44
C LEU A 196 -3.92 -9.21 25.24
N LEU A 197 -4.58 -9.22 24.08
CA LEU A 197 -5.64 -10.17 23.80
C LEU A 197 -5.11 -11.62 23.71
N ALA A 198 -3.93 -11.83 23.15
CA ALA A 198 -3.33 -13.16 23.04
C ALA A 198 -2.72 -13.65 24.36
N SER A 199 -1.86 -12.84 24.99
CA SER A 199 -1.07 -13.24 26.17
C SER A 199 -1.91 -13.21 27.44
N VAL A 200 -2.53 -12.07 27.76
CA VAL A 200 -3.35 -11.94 28.99
C VAL A 200 -4.57 -12.85 28.91
N GLY A 201 -5.15 -13.01 27.71
CA GLY A 201 -6.23 -13.95 27.48
C GLY A 201 -5.85 -15.40 27.81
N HIS A 202 -4.65 -15.84 27.42
CA HIS A 202 -4.14 -17.17 27.79
C HIS A 202 -3.94 -17.31 29.30
N ASP A 203 -3.32 -16.32 29.93
CA ASP A 203 -3.03 -16.34 31.36
C ASP A 203 -4.30 -16.31 32.22
N LEU A 204 -5.39 -15.72 31.71
CA LEU A 204 -6.70 -15.71 32.38
C LEU A 204 -7.49 -17.01 32.19
N ARG A 205 -7.25 -17.79 31.12
CA ARG A 205 -7.95 -19.07 30.90
C ARG A 205 -7.60 -20.10 31.96
N THR A 206 -6.32 -20.22 32.33
CA THR A 206 -5.85 -21.21 33.31
C THR A 206 -6.53 -21.09 34.69
N PRO A 207 -6.52 -19.93 35.37
CA PRO A 207 -7.22 -19.79 36.65
C PRO A 207 -8.74 -19.90 36.50
N LEU A 208 -9.32 -19.45 35.39
CA LEU A 208 -10.75 -19.57 35.15
C LEU A 208 -11.18 -21.04 34.97
N THR A 209 -10.39 -21.84 34.26
CA THR A 209 -10.61 -23.28 34.12
C THR A 209 -10.49 -23.99 35.48
N ALA A 210 -9.57 -23.57 36.34
CA ALA A 210 -9.48 -24.09 37.70
C ALA A 210 -10.71 -23.73 38.56
N ILE A 211 -11.18 -22.48 38.50
CA ILE A 211 -12.41 -22.03 39.21
C ILE A 211 -13.63 -22.82 38.72
N LEU A 212 -13.78 -23.00 37.41
CA LEU A 212 -14.87 -23.78 36.82
C LEU A 212 -14.80 -25.26 37.22
N GLY A 213 -13.61 -25.87 37.14
CA GLY A 213 -13.41 -27.27 37.53
C GLY A 213 -13.72 -27.52 39.00
N ASN A 214 -13.20 -26.66 39.89
CA ASN A 214 -13.45 -26.74 41.34
C ASN A 214 -14.92 -26.47 41.66
N GLY A 215 -15.53 -25.47 41.01
CA GLY A 215 -16.94 -25.14 41.19
C GLY A 215 -17.87 -26.27 40.73
N SER A 216 -17.60 -26.87 39.57
CA SER A 216 -18.34 -28.04 39.10
C SER A 216 -18.15 -29.24 40.02
N GLY A 217 -16.93 -29.53 40.47
CA GLY A 217 -16.66 -30.62 41.41
C GLY A 217 -17.35 -30.43 42.76
N LEU A 218 -17.46 -29.19 43.26
CA LEU A 218 -18.21 -28.89 44.48
C LEU A 218 -19.72 -29.18 44.32
N GLN A 219 -20.30 -29.01 43.12
CA GLN A 219 -21.72 -29.31 42.90
C GLN A 219 -22.07 -30.80 43.07
N ASP A 220 -21.09 -31.69 42.85
CA ASP A 220 -21.22 -33.13 43.01
C ASP A 220 -21.09 -33.60 44.47
N THR A 221 -20.84 -32.68 45.42
CA THR A 221 -20.71 -32.97 46.85
C THR A 221 -22.02 -32.72 47.62
N ALA A 222 -22.04 -33.16 48.89
CA ALA A 222 -23.14 -32.89 49.82
C ALA A 222 -23.14 -31.42 50.29
N LEU A 223 -23.67 -30.52 49.44
CA LEU A 223 -23.91 -29.11 49.76
C LEU A 223 -25.33 -28.88 50.27
N ASP A 224 -25.49 -27.97 51.24
CA ASP A 224 -26.79 -27.45 51.62
C ASP A 224 -27.43 -26.63 50.46
N PRO A 225 -28.75 -26.34 50.52
CA PRO A 225 -29.44 -25.63 49.44
C PRO A 225 -28.85 -24.25 49.10
N ALA A 226 -28.38 -23.49 50.10
CA ALA A 226 -27.81 -22.16 49.90
C ALA A 226 -26.41 -22.23 49.28
N GLN A 227 -25.57 -23.16 49.75
CA GLN A 227 -24.24 -23.44 49.19
C GLN A 227 -24.33 -23.91 47.74
N ARG A 228 -25.29 -24.78 47.42
CA ARG A 228 -25.52 -25.27 46.05
C ARG A 228 -25.86 -24.15 45.08
N GLU A 229 -26.74 -23.23 45.50
CA GLU A 229 -27.10 -22.06 44.68
C GLU A 229 -25.91 -21.10 44.51
N MET A 230 -25.11 -20.89 45.55
CA MET A 230 -23.90 -20.05 45.47
C MET A 230 -22.86 -20.63 44.50
N THR A 231 -22.58 -21.93 44.58
CA THR A 231 -21.66 -22.63 43.67
C THR A 231 -22.18 -22.62 42.23
N ARG A 232 -23.50 -22.80 42.03
CA ARG A 232 -24.15 -22.67 40.72
C ARG A 232 -23.94 -21.29 40.12
N ARG A 233 -24.13 -20.22 40.91
CA ARG A 233 -23.91 -18.84 40.46
C ARG A 233 -22.45 -18.57 40.07
N VAL A 234 -21.50 -19.08 40.84
CA VAL A 234 -20.05 -18.97 40.53
C VAL A 234 -19.71 -19.65 39.20
N VAL A 235 -20.21 -20.88 38.97
CA VAL A 235 -19.95 -21.62 37.73
C VAL A 235 -20.58 -20.92 36.52
N VAL A 236 -21.82 -20.45 36.63
CA VAL A 236 -22.49 -19.71 35.54
C VAL A 236 -21.73 -18.42 35.20
N ALA A 237 -21.32 -17.65 36.22
CA ALA A 237 -20.53 -16.43 36.01
C ALA A 237 -19.17 -16.74 35.36
N GLY A 238 -18.47 -17.78 35.82
CA GLY A 238 -17.21 -18.22 35.22
C GLY A 238 -17.36 -18.62 33.75
N GLN A 239 -18.45 -19.30 33.38
CA GLN A 239 -18.71 -19.73 32.01
C GLN A 239 -19.02 -18.54 31.09
N GLN A 240 -19.69 -17.51 31.61
CA GLN A 240 -19.92 -16.25 30.88
C GLN A 240 -18.59 -15.53 30.60
N VAL A 241 -17.73 -15.40 31.62
CA VAL A 241 -16.40 -14.79 31.46
C VAL A 241 -15.56 -15.58 30.45
N LYS A 242 -15.62 -16.91 30.48
CA LYS A 242 -14.90 -17.78 29.54
C LYS A 242 -15.35 -17.54 28.09
N THR A 243 -16.66 -17.47 27.87
CA THR A 243 -17.24 -17.20 26.54
C THR A 243 -16.79 -15.84 25.99
N LEU A 244 -16.75 -14.81 26.84
CA LEU A 244 -16.27 -13.48 26.44
C LEU A 244 -14.77 -13.49 26.07
N LEU A 245 -13.94 -14.14 26.87
CA LEU A 245 -12.50 -14.32 26.60
C LEU A 245 -12.25 -15.05 25.27
N ASP A 246 -12.97 -16.16 25.03
CA ASP A 246 -12.82 -16.95 23.82
C ASP A 246 -13.34 -16.18 22.57
N GLY A 247 -14.41 -15.40 22.71
CA GLY A 247 -14.91 -14.53 21.65
C GLY A 247 -13.94 -13.40 21.25
N MET A 248 -13.23 -12.82 22.23
CA MET A 248 -12.20 -11.80 21.95
C MET A 248 -10.97 -12.40 21.24
N ALA A 249 -10.58 -13.63 21.57
CA ALA A 249 -9.48 -14.32 20.89
C ALA A 249 -9.86 -14.76 19.46
N GLY A 250 -11.06 -15.31 19.25
CA GLY A 250 -11.52 -15.73 17.92
C GLY A 250 -11.66 -14.58 16.91
N GLY A 251 -11.87 -13.35 17.38
CA GLY A 251 -11.86 -12.14 16.54
C GLY A 251 -10.48 -11.80 15.96
N LEU A 252 -9.38 -12.21 16.61
CA LEU A 252 -8.02 -12.04 16.08
C LEU A 252 -7.71 -13.04 14.96
N ASP A 253 -8.12 -14.29 15.10
CA ASP A 253 -7.89 -15.35 14.09
C ASP A 253 -8.63 -15.06 12.78
N ALA A 254 -9.81 -14.43 12.85
CA ALA A 254 -10.55 -13.98 11.68
C ALA A 254 -9.87 -12.78 10.96
N GLY A 255 -9.14 -11.93 11.71
CA GLY A 255 -8.38 -10.80 11.16
C GLY A 255 -7.06 -11.21 10.50
N THR A 256 -6.38 -12.22 11.04
CA THR A 256 -5.15 -12.80 10.47
C THR A 256 -5.42 -13.75 9.31
N ALA A 257 -6.60 -14.40 9.25
CA ALA A 257 -7.02 -15.26 8.13
C ALA A 257 -7.21 -14.51 6.79
N GLY A 258 -7.29 -13.18 6.78
CA GLY A 258 -7.27 -12.37 5.56
C GLY A 258 -5.90 -12.27 4.87
N ALA A 259 -4.82 -12.70 5.54
CA ALA A 259 -3.44 -12.50 5.08
C ALA A 259 -2.69 -13.81 4.72
N GLY A 260 -3.32 -14.98 4.83
CA GLY A 260 -2.63 -16.26 4.66
C GLY A 260 -3.52 -17.40 4.20
N LEU A 261 -3.99 -17.36 2.96
CA LEU A 261 -4.53 -18.56 2.29
C LEU A 261 -3.51 -19.04 1.24
N VAL A 262 -2.48 -19.73 1.73
CA VAL A 262 -1.76 -20.77 0.98
C VAL A 262 -2.30 -22.10 1.47
N ASP A 263 -3.13 -22.69 0.63
CA ASP A 263 -3.24 -24.11 0.30
C ASP A 263 -2.69 -25.10 1.36
N GLN A 264 -3.58 -25.68 2.17
CA GLN A 264 -3.33 -26.97 2.82
C GLN A 264 -3.98 -28.07 1.96
N PRO A 265 -3.24 -29.12 1.55
CA PRO A 265 -3.81 -30.19 0.76
C PRO A 265 -4.73 -31.07 1.62
N ALA A 266 -5.78 -31.60 0.99
CA ALA A 266 -6.84 -32.38 1.61
C ALA A 266 -6.33 -33.61 2.40
N PRO A 267 -6.98 -34.02 3.50
CA PRO A 267 -6.56 -35.20 4.25
C PRO A 267 -6.80 -36.50 3.47
N LEU A 268 -5.80 -37.38 3.47
CA LEU A 268 -5.88 -38.74 2.94
C LEU A 268 -6.96 -39.57 3.68
N PRO A 269 -7.75 -40.40 2.98
CA PRO A 269 -8.75 -41.25 3.64
C PRO A 269 -8.06 -42.44 4.34
N LEU A 270 -8.23 -42.53 5.66
CA LEU A 270 -7.80 -43.68 6.45
C LEU A 270 -8.74 -44.88 6.18
N GLY A 271 -8.15 -45.98 5.72
CA GLY A 271 -8.83 -47.26 5.51
C GLY A 271 -9.37 -47.85 6.83
N ARG A 272 -10.55 -48.49 6.74
CA ARG A 272 -11.23 -49.15 7.87
C ARG A 272 -10.44 -50.36 8.40
N PRO A 273 -10.49 -50.67 9.70
CA PRO A 273 -9.82 -51.85 10.25
C PRO A 273 -10.61 -53.14 9.95
N ALA A 274 -9.88 -54.22 9.66
CA ALA A 274 -10.42 -55.56 9.46
C ALA A 274 -10.89 -56.20 10.79
N PRO A 275 -11.86 -57.14 10.76
CA PRO A 275 -12.40 -57.75 11.96
C PRO A 275 -11.43 -58.78 12.53
N ARG A 276 -11.25 -58.77 13.86
CA ARG A 276 -10.45 -59.74 14.59
C ARG A 276 -11.21 -61.07 14.69
N ALA A 277 -10.52 -62.17 14.38
CA ALA A 277 -10.87 -63.53 14.80
C ALA A 277 -10.32 -63.80 16.20
#